data_AF-A0A8D5UGK7-F1
#
_entry.id   AF-A0A8D5UGK7-F1
#
_cell.length_a   1.000
_cell.length_b   1.000
_cell.length_c   1.000
_cell.angle_alpha   90.00
_cell.angle_beta   90.00
_cell.angle_gamma   90.00
#
_symmetry.space_group_name_H-M   'P 1'
#
loop_
_entity.id
_entity.type
_entity.pdbx_description
1 polymer ?
#
loop_
_entity_poly.entity_id
_entity_poly.type
_entity_poly.pdbx_seq_one_letter_code
_entity_poly.pdbx_strand_id
1 'polypeptide(L)'
;MKEKPHMWVMEAVFAIGMLLLLKKWVFPFLIWQWFGSGDSASNMLIGTHIAVAVVTVMVYVGLGSVSNQVYGLSLASVLAMDTLLHAVFFVPLLPWTATIRESWTGLLGDGVHLFLPDIRLSSLATWMVCTGLMTIGRVLRVRETEEVEKHHKRFQIAIDSLPANEENRFWSKRM
;
A
#
# COMPACT_ATOMS: atom_id res chain seq x y z
N MET A 1 7.45 22.07 -10.16
CA MET A 1 6.99 21.60 -8.84
C MET A 1 8.21 21.37 -7.97
N LYS A 2 8.21 21.79 -6.69
CA LYS A 2 9.32 21.46 -5.78
C LYS A 2 9.17 20.00 -5.36
N GLU A 3 10.21 19.21 -5.53
CA GLU A 3 10.25 17.83 -5.01
C GLU A 3 10.02 17.86 -3.49
N LYS A 4 9.09 17.03 -3.00
CA LYS A 4 8.82 16.85 -1.55
C LYS A 4 9.08 15.40 -1.15
N PRO A 5 10.34 14.92 -1.20
CA PRO A 5 10.66 13.51 -0.97
C PRO A 5 10.27 13.05 0.44
N HIS A 6 10.33 13.94 1.44
CA HIS A 6 9.95 13.62 2.82
C HIS A 6 8.46 13.27 2.99
N MET A 7 7.55 13.96 2.27
CA MET A 7 6.12 13.65 2.33
C MET A 7 5.84 12.27 1.71
N TRP A 8 6.47 11.99 0.56
CA TRP A 8 6.38 10.67 -0.07
C TRP A 8 6.89 9.54 0.85
N VAL A 9 8.03 9.75 1.53
CA VAL A 9 8.54 8.78 2.50
C VAL A 9 7.55 8.56 3.66
N MET A 10 6.94 9.62 4.18
CA MET A 10 5.93 9.50 5.25
C MET A 10 4.72 8.68 4.79
N GLU A 11 4.23 8.90 3.56
CA GLU A 11 3.15 8.08 2.99
C GLU A 11 3.55 6.62 2.83
N ALA A 12 4.77 6.36 2.35
CA ALA A 12 5.29 5.01 2.20
C ALA A 12 5.40 4.28 3.56
N VAL A 13 5.97 4.95 4.57
CA VAL A 13 6.07 4.43 5.95
C VAL A 13 4.68 4.18 6.53
N PHE A 14 3.75 5.10 6.33
CA PHE A 14 2.37 4.94 6.80
C PHE A 14 1.69 3.74 6.13
N ALA A 15 1.73 3.64 4.80
CA ALA A 15 1.09 2.57 4.06
C ALA A 15 1.63 1.18 4.44
N ILE A 16 2.96 1.05 4.50
CA ILE A 16 3.63 -0.20 4.89
C ILE A 16 3.38 -0.51 6.36
N GLY A 17 3.45 0.49 7.23
CA GLY A 17 3.18 0.36 8.66
C GLY A 17 1.75 -0.13 8.93
N MET A 18 0.76 0.40 8.20
CA MET A 18 -0.62 -0.06 8.27
C MET A 18 -0.77 -1.50 7.79
N LEU A 19 -0.08 -1.90 6.72
CA LEU A 19 -0.09 -3.31 6.27
C LEU A 19 0.53 -4.25 7.31
N LEU A 20 1.64 -3.86 7.93
CA LEU A 20 2.28 -4.63 9.00
C LEU A 20 1.35 -4.76 10.20
N LEU A 21 0.70 -3.67 10.61
CA LEU A 21 -0.27 -3.67 11.71
C LEU A 21 -1.45 -4.60 11.40
N LEU A 22 -2.01 -4.50 10.18
CA LEU A 22 -3.10 -5.34 9.74
C LEU A 22 -2.71 -6.83 9.78
N LYS A 23 -1.56 -7.16 9.18
CA LYS A 23 -1.07 -8.54 9.08
C LYS A 23 -0.74 -9.15 10.43
N LYS A 24 -0.03 -8.42 11.30
CA LYS A 24 0.51 -8.96 12.56
C LYS A 24 -0.48 -8.92 13.72
N TRP A 25 -1.37 -7.94 13.73
CA TRP A 25 -2.26 -7.70 14.87
C TRP A 25 -3.72 -7.84 14.51
N VAL A 26 -4.20 -7.08 13.53
CA VAL A 26 -5.64 -7.01 13.25
C VAL A 26 -6.15 -8.36 12.76
N PHE A 27 -5.62 -8.90 11.66
CA PHE A 27 -6.15 -10.14 11.11
C PHE A 27 -6.02 -11.34 12.07
N PRO A 28 -4.89 -11.58 12.75
CA PRO A 28 -4.82 -12.66 13.74
C PRO A 28 -5.82 -12.50 14.88
N PHE A 29 -6.01 -11.27 15.39
CA PHE A 29 -7.02 -10.99 16.40
C PHE A 29 -8.44 -11.30 15.89
N LEU A 30 -8.76 -10.86 14.66
CA LEU A 30 -10.07 -11.17 14.08
C LEU A 30 -10.23 -12.69 13.90
N ILE A 31 -9.25 -13.37 13.31
CA ILE A 31 -9.35 -14.81 13.06
C ILE A 31 -9.58 -15.56 14.38
N TRP A 32 -8.84 -15.21 15.43
CA TRP A 32 -9.02 -15.79 16.76
C TRP A 32 -10.42 -15.55 17.34
N GLN A 33 -10.99 -14.35 17.19
CA GLN A 33 -12.30 -14.00 17.76
C GLN A 33 -13.47 -14.67 17.02
N TRP A 34 -13.40 -14.82 15.70
CA TRP A 34 -14.53 -15.29 14.88
C TRP A 34 -14.42 -16.77 14.45
N PHE A 35 -13.24 -17.38 14.46
CA PHE A 35 -13.03 -18.75 13.98
C PHE A 35 -12.53 -19.66 15.10
N GLY A 36 -13.45 -20.38 15.74
CA GLY A 36 -13.15 -21.28 16.86
C GLY A 36 -12.63 -22.67 16.45
N SER A 37 -12.83 -23.09 15.19
CA SER A 37 -12.34 -24.38 14.67
C SER A 37 -10.97 -24.22 13.99
N GLY A 38 -10.04 -25.13 14.29
CA GLY A 38 -8.66 -25.08 13.79
C GLY A 38 -8.56 -25.04 12.26
N ASP A 39 -9.38 -25.81 11.56
CA ASP A 39 -9.36 -25.89 10.09
C ASP A 39 -9.86 -24.60 9.43
N SER A 40 -10.92 -23.99 9.96
CA SER A 40 -11.45 -22.73 9.44
C SER A 40 -10.49 -21.57 9.70
N ALA A 41 -9.89 -21.51 10.89
CA ALA A 41 -8.87 -20.50 11.21
C ALA A 41 -7.63 -20.62 10.30
N SER A 42 -7.15 -21.84 10.04
CA SER A 42 -6.03 -22.10 9.13
C SER A 42 -6.31 -21.61 7.70
N ASN A 43 -7.47 -21.95 7.15
CA ASN A 43 -7.86 -21.50 5.81
C ASN A 43 -7.95 -19.96 5.72
N MET A 44 -8.44 -19.30 6.77
CA MET A 44 -8.49 -17.84 6.82
C MET A 44 -7.11 -17.20 6.92
N LEU A 45 -6.16 -17.82 7.62
CA LEU A 45 -4.77 -17.36 7.66
C LEU A 45 -4.14 -17.42 6.26
N ILE A 46 -4.31 -18.53 5.55
CA ILE A 46 -3.83 -18.67 4.16
C ILE A 46 -4.41 -17.57 3.26
N GLY A 47 -5.74 -17.38 3.30
CA GLY A 47 -6.40 -16.32 2.54
C GLY A 47 -5.88 -14.92 2.89
N THR A 48 -5.61 -14.68 4.16
CA THR A 48 -5.04 -13.41 4.64
C THR A 48 -3.62 -13.19 4.10
N HIS A 49 -2.76 -14.21 4.10
CA HIS A 49 -1.41 -14.10 3.54
C HIS A 49 -1.43 -13.76 2.05
N ILE A 50 -2.33 -14.39 1.28
CA ILE A 50 -2.53 -14.08 -0.14
C ILE A 50 -3.01 -12.63 -0.32
N ALA A 51 -4.03 -12.22 0.44
CA ALA A 51 -4.58 -10.86 0.35
C ALA A 51 -3.51 -9.81 0.69
N VAL A 52 -2.73 -10.02 1.76
CA VAL A 52 -1.64 -9.11 2.15
C VAL A 52 -0.56 -9.04 1.08
N ALA A 53 -0.17 -10.17 0.47
CA ALA A 53 0.81 -10.16 -0.61
C ALA A 53 0.32 -9.34 -1.82
N VAL A 54 -0.92 -9.55 -2.25
CA VAL A 54 -1.52 -8.80 -3.37
C VAL A 54 -1.62 -7.30 -3.05
N VAL A 55 -2.12 -6.95 -1.86
CA VAL A 55 -2.21 -5.54 -1.45
C VAL A 55 -0.83 -4.90 -1.33
N THR A 56 0.18 -5.64 -0.85
CA THR A 56 1.57 -5.15 -0.80
C THR A 56 2.08 -4.83 -2.21
N VAL A 57 1.82 -5.70 -3.20
CA VAL A 57 2.15 -5.42 -4.60
C VAL A 57 1.48 -4.12 -5.07
N MET A 58 0.18 -3.96 -4.81
CA MET A 58 -0.57 -2.77 -5.18
C MET A 58 -0.02 -1.51 -4.50
N VAL A 59 0.37 -1.58 -3.23
CA VAL A 59 0.95 -0.45 -2.49
C VAL A 59 2.28 -0.02 -3.12
N TYR A 60 3.21 -0.94 -3.40
CA TYR A 60 4.49 -0.55 -4.02
C TYR A 60 4.30 0.04 -5.42
N VAL A 61 3.41 -0.56 -6.22
CA VAL A 61 3.04 -0.04 -7.54
C VAL A 61 2.42 1.36 -7.40
N GLY A 62 1.50 1.54 -6.45
CA GLY A 62 0.86 2.83 -6.14
C GLY A 62 1.85 3.89 -5.70
N LEU A 63 2.78 3.56 -4.79
CA LEU A 63 3.85 4.45 -4.35
C LEU A 63 4.74 4.89 -5.51
N GLY A 64 5.04 3.97 -6.43
CA GLY A 64 5.73 4.26 -7.69
C GLY A 64 4.97 5.27 -8.54
N SER A 65 3.69 5.01 -8.79
CA SER A 65 2.81 5.91 -9.56
C SER A 65 2.75 7.32 -8.96
N VAL A 66 2.48 7.41 -7.64
CA VAL A 66 2.39 8.65 -6.87
C VAL A 66 3.71 9.42 -6.88
N SER A 67 4.85 8.73 -6.77
CA SER A 67 6.17 9.37 -6.80
C SER A 67 6.42 10.16 -8.09
N ASN A 68 5.92 9.66 -9.23
CA ASN A 68 6.09 10.28 -10.54
C ASN A 68 4.98 11.32 -10.83
N GLN A 69 3.72 10.97 -10.56
CA GLN A 69 2.57 11.79 -10.96
C GLN A 69 2.21 12.90 -9.99
N VAL A 70 2.37 12.67 -8.69
CA VAL A 70 1.99 13.64 -7.65
C VAL A 70 3.20 14.44 -7.19
N TYR A 71 4.30 13.75 -6.88
CA TYR A 71 5.50 14.38 -6.32
C TYR A 71 6.55 14.78 -7.35
N GLY A 72 6.48 14.25 -8.58
CA GLY A 72 7.42 14.55 -9.66
C GLY A 72 8.87 14.19 -9.34
N LEU A 73 9.10 13.19 -8.48
CA LEU A 73 10.45 12.80 -8.04
C LEU A 73 11.23 12.16 -9.19
N SER A 74 12.51 12.52 -9.31
CA SER A 74 13.45 11.81 -10.20
C SER A 74 13.57 10.32 -9.83
N LEU A 75 13.95 9.48 -10.79
CA LEU A 75 14.18 8.05 -10.53
C LEU A 75 15.27 7.84 -9.48
N ALA A 76 16.36 8.63 -9.55
CA ALA A 76 17.45 8.58 -8.58
C ALA A 76 16.96 8.93 -7.16
N SER A 77 16.14 9.99 -7.03
CA SER A 77 15.54 10.38 -5.75
C SER A 77 14.70 9.24 -5.17
N VAL A 78 13.87 8.58 -6.00
CA VAL A 78 13.04 7.46 -5.54
C VAL A 78 13.88 6.26 -5.14
N LEU A 79 14.86 5.85 -5.94
CA LEU A 79 15.74 4.72 -5.60
C LEU A 79 16.52 4.97 -4.31
N ALA A 80 17.00 6.21 -4.10
CA ALA A 80 17.67 6.59 -2.86
C ALA A 80 16.71 6.50 -1.66
N MET A 81 15.50 7.07 -1.77
CA MET A 81 14.52 7.04 -0.68
C MET A 81 13.97 5.63 -0.41
N ASP A 82 13.79 4.82 -1.45
CA ASP A 82 13.43 3.40 -1.35
C ASP A 82 14.49 2.60 -0.60
N THR A 83 15.76 2.83 -0.94
CA THR A 83 16.89 2.17 -0.28
C THR A 83 16.96 2.58 1.19
N LEU A 84 16.73 3.86 1.50
CA LEU A 84 16.66 4.36 2.87
C LEU A 84 15.49 3.76 3.64
N LEU A 85 14.31 3.66 3.03
CA LEU A 85 13.12 3.03 3.61
C LEU A 85 13.39 1.56 3.96
N HIS A 86 14.12 0.85 3.10
CA HIS A 86 14.52 -0.53 3.29
C HIS A 86 15.85 -0.70 4.03
N ALA A 87 16.44 0.36 4.60
CA ALA A 87 17.72 0.26 5.31
C ALA A 87 17.67 -0.76 6.47
N VAL A 88 16.49 -0.98 7.05
CA VAL A 88 16.24 -2.02 8.08
C VAL A 88 16.60 -3.44 7.62
N PHE A 89 16.65 -3.70 6.32
CA PHE A 89 17.08 -4.99 5.77
C PHE A 89 18.58 -5.22 5.85
N PHE A 90 19.37 -4.15 5.82
CA PHE A 90 20.82 -4.21 5.68
C PHE A 90 21.56 -3.93 6.99
N VAL A 91 20.84 -3.47 8.02
CA VAL A 91 21.43 -3.01 9.28
C VAL A 91 21.02 -3.95 10.43
N PRO A 92 21.80 -5.02 10.70
CA PRO A 92 21.53 -5.95 11.80
C PRO A 92 22.05 -5.41 13.15
N LEU A 93 21.82 -4.13 13.44
CA LEU A 93 22.43 -3.50 14.62
C LEU A 93 21.70 -3.82 15.93
N LEU A 94 20.40 -4.13 15.91
CA LEU A 94 19.59 -4.28 17.12
C LEU A 94 18.63 -5.47 17.02
N PRO A 95 18.35 -6.22 18.10
CA PRO A 95 17.48 -7.40 18.07
C PRO A 95 16.08 -7.14 17.49
N TRP A 96 15.51 -5.96 17.77
CA TRP A 96 14.19 -5.60 17.26
C TRP A 96 14.17 -5.35 15.74
N THR A 97 15.30 -5.05 15.10
CA THR A 97 15.35 -4.89 13.62
C THR A 97 15.20 -6.22 12.93
N ALA A 98 15.58 -7.34 13.57
CA ALA A 98 15.34 -8.68 13.05
C ALA A 98 13.85 -9.00 12.93
N THR A 99 13.07 -8.68 13.97
CA THR A 99 11.60 -8.87 13.97
C THR A 99 10.92 -8.01 12.92
N ILE A 100 11.34 -6.75 12.76
CA ILE A 100 10.81 -5.87 11.72
C ILE A 100 11.16 -6.40 10.33
N ARG A 101 12.42 -6.79 10.12
CA ARG A 101 12.88 -7.37 8.85
C ARG A 101 12.11 -8.62 8.48
N GLU A 102 11.90 -9.54 9.42
CA GLU A 102 11.08 -10.74 9.19
C GLU A 102 9.62 -10.38 8.86
N SER A 103 9.03 -9.45 9.61
CA SER A 103 7.65 -9.02 9.39
C SER A 103 7.45 -8.39 8.01
N TRP A 104 8.40 -7.55 7.60
CA TRP A 104 8.38 -6.82 6.34
C TRP A 104 8.71 -7.72 5.15
N THR A 105 9.71 -8.60 5.27
CA THR A 105 9.98 -9.62 4.23
C THR A 105 8.79 -10.56 4.04
N GLY A 106 8.11 -10.93 5.13
CA GLY A 106 6.91 -11.73 5.07
C GLY A 106 5.73 -11.07 4.36
N LEU A 107 5.69 -9.73 4.18
CA LEU A 107 4.57 -9.07 3.49
C LEU A 107 4.35 -9.64 2.08
N LEU A 108 5.45 -9.91 1.37
CA LEU A 108 5.45 -10.62 0.07
C LEU A 108 5.85 -12.08 0.24
N GLY A 109 6.83 -12.36 1.11
CA GLY A 109 7.45 -13.68 1.27
C GLY A 109 6.47 -14.76 1.67
N ASP A 110 5.52 -14.48 2.56
CA ASP A 110 4.55 -15.49 3.00
C ASP A 110 3.64 -15.90 1.84
N GLY A 111 3.21 -14.94 1.01
CA GLY A 111 2.43 -15.21 -0.19
C GLY A 111 3.20 -16.04 -1.21
N VAL A 112 4.46 -15.71 -1.45
CA VAL A 112 5.33 -16.50 -2.35
C VAL A 112 5.52 -17.92 -1.83
N HIS A 113 5.78 -18.07 -0.53
CA HIS A 113 5.99 -19.37 0.10
C HIS A 113 4.77 -20.29 0.00
N LEU A 114 3.55 -19.74 -0.04
CA LEU A 114 2.33 -20.53 -0.23
C LEU A 114 2.26 -21.21 -1.61
N PHE A 115 2.79 -20.57 -2.66
CA PHE A 115 2.79 -21.13 -4.02
C PHE A 115 4.09 -21.83 -4.39
N LEU A 116 5.20 -21.44 -3.75
CA LEU A 116 6.54 -21.96 -3.97
C LEU A 116 7.19 -22.27 -2.61
N PRO A 117 6.85 -23.42 -1.99
CA PRO A 117 7.26 -23.74 -0.62
C PRO A 117 8.79 -23.78 -0.43
N ASP A 118 9.54 -24.17 -1.46
CA ASP A 118 11.00 -24.23 -1.39
C ASP A 118 11.68 -22.85 -1.52
N ILE A 119 10.92 -21.82 -1.89
CA ILE A 119 11.44 -20.48 -2.09
C ILE A 119 11.09 -19.62 -0.87
N ARG A 120 12.14 -19.14 -0.20
CA ARG A 120 12.03 -18.07 0.80
C ARG A 120 12.72 -16.83 0.27
N LEU A 121 11.99 -15.73 0.20
CA LEU A 121 12.57 -14.46 -0.22
C LEU A 121 13.58 -13.99 0.82
N SER A 122 14.83 -13.83 0.40
CA SER A 122 15.84 -13.14 1.21
C SER A 122 15.51 -11.66 1.32
N SER A 123 16.11 -10.95 2.27
CA SER A 123 15.91 -9.50 2.40
C SER A 123 16.36 -8.73 1.16
N LEU A 124 17.45 -9.19 0.51
CA LEU A 124 17.90 -8.63 -0.76
C LEU A 124 16.89 -8.90 -1.89
N ALA A 125 16.39 -10.13 -2.01
CA ALA A 125 15.38 -10.47 -3.02
C ALA A 125 14.09 -9.66 -2.80
N THR A 126 13.64 -9.54 -1.55
CA THR A 126 12.48 -8.72 -1.19
C THR A 126 12.68 -7.27 -1.61
N TRP A 127 13.83 -6.67 -1.27
CA TRP A 127 14.16 -5.30 -1.70
C TRP A 127 14.11 -5.16 -3.22
N MET A 128 14.77 -6.05 -3.97
CA MET A 128 14.76 -6.00 -5.45
C MET A 128 13.34 -6.09 -6.02
N VAL A 129 12.48 -6.95 -5.47
CA VAL A 129 11.08 -7.06 -5.89
C VAL A 129 10.32 -5.77 -5.58
N CYS A 130 10.45 -5.22 -4.38
CA CYS A 130 9.81 -3.95 -4.00
C CYS A 130 10.25 -2.79 -4.91
N THR A 131 11.57 -2.64 -5.13
CA THR A 131 12.14 -1.63 -6.02
C THR A 131 11.65 -1.81 -7.45
N GLY A 132 11.56 -3.07 -7.93
CA GLY A 132 11.04 -3.41 -9.25
C GLY A 132 9.57 -3.01 -9.42
N LEU A 133 8.71 -3.41 -8.48
CA LEU A 133 7.29 -3.05 -8.45
C LEU A 133 7.09 -1.53 -8.42
N MET A 134 7.87 -0.83 -7.61
CA MET A 134 7.82 0.61 -7.54
C MET A 134 8.26 1.28 -8.84
N THR A 135 9.31 0.76 -9.49
CA THR A 135 9.77 1.25 -10.79
C THR A 135 8.71 1.02 -11.88
N ILE A 136 8.07 -0.15 -11.89
CA ILE A 136 6.92 -0.43 -12.77
C ILE A 136 5.79 0.56 -12.51
N GLY A 137 5.46 0.79 -11.24
CA GLY A 137 4.43 1.75 -10.82
C GLY A 137 4.64 3.16 -11.36
N ARG A 138 5.89 3.62 -11.48
CA ARG A 138 6.21 4.95 -12.04
C ARG A 138 5.74 5.12 -13.49
N VAL A 139 5.71 4.03 -14.25
CA VAL A 139 5.26 4.01 -15.66
C VAL A 139 3.73 4.00 -15.75
N LEU A 140 3.04 3.50 -14.72
CA LEU A 140 1.59 3.36 -14.70
C LEU A 140 0.92 4.69 -14.37
N ARG A 141 0.34 5.33 -15.37
CA ARG A 141 -0.49 6.52 -15.20
C ARG A 141 -1.95 6.16 -15.04
N VAL A 142 -2.53 6.54 -13.89
CA VAL A 142 -3.98 6.49 -13.72
C VAL A 142 -4.54 7.66 -14.52
N ARG A 143 -5.03 7.38 -15.72
CA ARG A 143 -5.80 8.37 -16.47
C ARG A 143 -7.21 8.35 -15.91
N GLU A 144 -7.58 9.42 -15.22
CA GLU A 144 -9.00 9.72 -15.09
C GLU A 144 -9.54 9.87 -16.51
N THR A 145 -10.50 9.04 -16.89
CA THR A 145 -11.16 9.15 -18.19
C THR A 145 -11.80 10.54 -18.28
N GLU A 146 -11.69 11.21 -19.42
CA GLU A 146 -12.32 12.52 -19.64
C GLU A 146 -13.82 12.52 -19.29
N GLU A 147 -14.48 11.36 -19.35
CA GLU A 147 -15.87 11.17 -18.92
C GLU A 147 -16.05 11.38 -17.41
N VAL A 148 -15.12 10.92 -16.56
CA VAL A 148 -15.19 11.10 -15.11
C VAL A 148 -14.97 12.57 -14.76
N GLU A 149 -14.00 13.22 -15.41
CA GLU A 149 -13.74 14.65 -15.22
C GLU A 149 -14.92 15.51 -15.72
N LYS A 150 -15.51 15.18 -16.88
CA LYS A 150 -16.73 15.83 -17.37
C LYS A 150 -17.91 15.61 -16.45
N HIS A 151 -18.08 14.40 -15.91
CA HIS A 151 -19.18 14.09 -15.00
C HIS A 151 -19.02 14.84 -13.68
N HIS A 152 -17.81 14.91 -13.12
CA HIS A 152 -17.50 15.69 -11.93
C HIS A 152 -17.74 17.19 -12.15
N LYS A 153 -17.28 17.76 -13.27
CA LYS A 153 -17.54 19.16 -13.65
C LYS A 153 -19.03 19.45 -13.79
N ARG A 154 -19.80 18.59 -14.47
CA ARG A 154 -21.26 18.74 -14.62
C ARG A 154 -21.98 18.69 -13.26
N PHE A 155 -21.55 17.79 -12.39
CA PHE A 155 -22.11 17.65 -11.06
C PHE A 155 -21.80 18.87 -10.18
N GLN A 156 -20.57 19.39 -10.23
CA GLN A 156 -20.17 20.60 -9.51
C GLN A 156 -20.96 21.82 -9.97
N ILE A 157 -21.08 22.03 -11.29
CA ILE A 157 -21.90 23.11 -11.86
C ILE A 157 -23.37 22.98 -11.42
N ALA A 158 -23.90 21.75 -11.37
CA ALA A 158 -25.28 21.53 -10.92
C ALA A 158 -25.46 21.93 -9.44
N ILE A 159 -24.52 21.59 -8.56
CA ILE A 159 -24.53 22.01 -7.16
C ILE A 159 -24.44 23.53 -7.04
N ASP A 160 -23.48 24.15 -7.72
CA ASP A 160 -23.24 25.60 -7.65
C ASP A 160 -24.42 26.42 -8.22
N SER A 161 -25.27 25.79 -9.04
CA SER A 161 -26.49 26.39 -9.59
C SER A 161 -27.72 26.27 -8.69
N LEU A 162 -27.65 25.51 -7.59
CA LEU A 162 -28.77 25.37 -6.66
C LEU A 162 -28.94 26.66 -5.83
N PRO A 163 -30.17 27.15 -5.63
CA PRO A 163 -30.41 28.22 -4.67
C PRO A 163 -30.03 27.75 -3.26
N ALA A 164 -29.50 28.65 -2.42
CA ALA A 164 -28.92 28.33 -1.10
C ALA A 164 -29.88 27.57 -0.13
N ASN A 165 -31.20 27.60 -0.38
CA ASN A 165 -32.18 26.84 0.38
C ASN A 165 -32.30 25.37 -0.07
N GLU A 166 -31.96 25.05 -1.32
CA GLU A 166 -31.98 23.68 -1.87
C GLU A 166 -30.66 22.95 -1.66
N GLU A 167 -29.53 23.66 -1.61
CA GLU A 167 -28.23 23.07 -1.30
C GLU A 167 -28.24 22.40 0.09
N ASN A 168 -28.77 23.08 1.11
CA ASN A 168 -28.95 22.55 2.46
C ASN A 168 -29.86 21.30 2.48
N ARG A 169 -30.89 21.26 1.62
CA ARG A 169 -31.83 20.14 1.51
C ARG A 169 -31.25 18.95 0.73
N PHE A 170 -30.33 19.22 -0.20
CA PHE A 170 -29.61 18.19 -0.96
C PHE A 170 -28.65 17.43 -0.05
N TRP A 171 -27.87 18.14 0.76
CA TRP A 171 -26.95 17.53 1.73
C TRP A 171 -27.68 16.80 2.86
N SER A 172 -28.84 17.32 3.33
CA SER A 172 -29.63 16.67 4.38
C SER A 172 -30.26 15.32 3.97
N LYS A 173 -30.33 15.01 2.67
CA LYS A 173 -30.83 13.73 2.15
C LYS A 173 -29.73 12.69 1.89
N ARG A 174 -28.46 13.11 1.90
CA ARG A 174 -27.31 12.23 1.64
C ARG A 174 -26.58 11.75 2.90
N MET A 175 -26.81 12.39 4.05
CA MET A 175 -26.44 11.88 5.37
C MET A 175 -27.56 10.99 5.90
#